data_AF-A0A821FE42-F1
#
_entry.id   AF-A0A821FE42-F1
#
_cell.length_a   1.000
_cell.length_b   1.000
_cell.length_c   1.000
_cell.angle_alpha   90.00
_cell.angle_beta   90.00
_cell.angle_gamma   90.00
#
_symmetry.space_group_name_H-M   'P 1'
#
loop_
_entity.id
_entity.type
_entity.pdbx_description
1 polymer ?
#
loop_
_entity_poly.entity_id
_entity_poly.type
_entity_poly.pdbx_seq_one_letter_code
_entity_poly.pdbx_strand_id
1 'polypeptide(L)' 'GYTTLLDEDTCQIRSDLSIQDSDTARRLRDKYEKGNGQIKVTVLKALGEEQIMAFKVID' A
#
# COMPACT_ATOMS: atom_id res chain seq x y z
N GLY A 1 2.20 -11.04 -2.27
CA GLY A 1 0.75 -11.03 -2.52
C GLY A 1 0.37 -9.70 -3.14
N TYR A 2 -0.71 -9.65 -3.92
CA TYR A 2 -1.17 -8.41 -4.58
C TYR A 2 -2.02 -7.57 -3.61
N THR A 3 -1.90 -6.25 -3.69
CA THR A 3 -2.70 -5.30 -2.90
C THR A 3 -3.80 -4.69 -3.74
N THR A 4 -4.98 -4.56 -3.15
CA THR A 4 -6.07 -3.73 -3.68
C THR A 4 -6.00 -2.35 -3.04
N LEU A 5 -5.70 -1.32 -3.82
CA LEU A 5 -5.53 0.06 -3.38
C LEU A 5 -6.57 0.96 -4.05
N LEU A 6 -7.03 1.98 -3.34
CA LEU A 6 -7.78 3.09 -3.93
C LEU A 6 -6.79 4.20 -4.30
N ASP A 7 -6.74 4.55 -5.58
CA ASP A 7 -6.01 5.71 -6.07
C ASP A 7 -6.85 6.97 -5.80
N GLU A 8 -6.36 7.86 -4.94
CA GLU A 8 -7.13 9.02 -4.45
C GLU A 8 -7.33 10.10 -5.53
N ASP A 9 -6.43 10.17 -6.51
CA ASP A 9 -6.48 11.19 -7.55
C ASP A 9 -7.51 10.82 -8.64
N THR A 10 -7.57 9.53 -8.97
CA THR A 10 -8.43 9.02 -10.04
C THR A 10 -9.72 8.36 -9.53
N CYS A 11 -9.82 8.13 -8.22
CA CYS A 11 -10.88 7.33 -7.57
C CYS A 11 -10.99 5.91 -8.14
N GLN A 12 -9.91 5.35 -8.70
CA GLN A 12 -9.90 4.01 -9.27
C GLN A 12 -9.31 2.98 -8.31
N ILE A 13 -9.87 1.77 -8.36
CA ILE A 13 -9.31 0.63 -7.64
C ILE A 13 -8.19 0.02 -8.48
N ARG A 14 -7.01 -0.11 -7.87
CA ARG A 14 -5.81 -0.69 -8.43
C ARG A 14 -5.47 -2.00 -7.74
N SER A 15 -5.12 -3.03 -8.52
CA SER A 15 -4.74 -4.35 -8.02
C SER A 15 -3.43 -4.88 -8.64
N ASP A 16 -2.71 -4.01 -9.35
CA ASP A 16 -1.50 -4.29 -10.10
C ASP A 16 -0.21 -4.21 -9.25
N LEU A 17 -0.28 -3.55 -8.09
CA LEU A 17 0.86 -3.39 -7.19
C LEU A 17 1.08 -4.64 -6.33
N SER A 18 2.29 -5.20 -6.44
CA SER A 18 2.72 -6.30 -5.58
C SER A 18 3.37 -5.77 -4.30
N ILE A 19 3.05 -6.41 -3.18
CA ILE A 19 3.83 -6.23 -1.95
C ILE A 19 5.08 -7.11 -2.05
N GLN A 20 6.25 -6.45 -2.12
CA GLN A 20 7.54 -7.10 -1.93
C GLN A 20 7.74 -7.50 -0.46
N ASP A 21 8.49 -8.57 -0.20
CA ASP A 21 8.75 -9.02 1.16
C ASP A 21 9.82 -8.14 1.81
N SER A 22 9.34 -7.17 2.59
CA SER A 22 10.15 -6.16 3.30
C SER A 22 9.60 -5.95 4.71
N ASP A 23 10.39 -5.32 5.58
CA ASP A 23 9.93 -4.96 6.92
C ASP A 23 8.71 -4.03 6.88
N THR A 24 8.68 -3.10 5.92
CA THR A 24 7.53 -2.22 5.67
C THR A 24 6.29 -3.04 5.32
N ALA A 25 6.43 -4.03 4.45
CA ALA A 25 5.34 -4.92 4.05
C ALA A 25 4.80 -5.76 5.21
N ARG A 26 5.69 -6.31 6.04
CA ARG A 26 5.28 -7.05 7.25
C ARG A 26 4.49 -6.17 8.21
N ARG A 27 4.99 -4.97 8.48
CA ARG A 27 4.30 -3.99 9.35
C ARG A 27 2.96 -3.53 8.77
N LEU A 28 2.89 -3.34 7.46
CA LEU A 28 1.65 -2.99 6.76
C LEU A 28 0.60 -4.10 6.91
N ARG A 29 0.97 -5.36 6.66
CA ARG A 29 0.07 -6.51 6.83
C ARG A 29 -0.42 -6.63 8.28
N ASP A 30 0.48 -6.54 9.25
CA ASP A 30 0.12 -6.57 10.67
C ASP A 30 -0.89 -5.48 11.04
N LYS A 31 -0.72 -4.26 10.53
CA LYS A 31 -1.66 -3.15 10.78
C LYS A 31 -3.01 -3.36 10.11
N TYR A 32 -3.02 -3.89 8.89
CA TYR A 32 -4.22 -4.22 8.15
C TYR A 32 -5.03 -5.34 8.85
N GLU A 33 -4.36 -6.44 9.22
CA GLU A 33 -5.00 -7.60 9.88
C GLU A 33 -5.56 -7.27 11.26
N LYS A 34 -4.93 -6.33 11.98
CA LYS A 34 -5.42 -5.82 13.26
C LYS A 34 -6.63 -4.88 13.13
N GLY A 35 -7.02 -4.48 11.92
CA GLY A 35 -8.17 -3.61 11.70
C GLY A 35 -8.02 -2.20 12.28
N ASN A 36 -6.78 -1.68 12.37
CA ASN A 36 -6.49 -0.40 13.01
C ASN A 36 -6.90 0.83 12.15
N GLY A 37 -8.10 0.85 11.57
CA GLY A 37 -8.57 2.00 10.78
C GLY A 37 -8.10 2.01 9.32
N GLN A 38 -8.13 3.19 8.69
CA GLN A 38 -7.78 3.36 7.28
C GLN A 38 -6.27 3.42 7.13
N ILE A 39 -5.72 2.79 6.08
CA ILE A 39 -4.27 2.82 5.82
C ILE A 39 -4.03 3.50 4.48
N LYS A 40 -3.27 4.59 4.50
CA LYS A 40 -2.71 5.20 3.28
C LYS A 40 -1.32 4.68 3.02
N VAL A 41 -1.01 4.41 1.76
CA VAL A 41 0.31 3.95 1.32
C VAL A 41 0.96 4.99 0.41
N THR A 42 2.28 5.11 0.49
CA THR A 42 3.07 5.93 -0.42
C THR A 42 3.71 5.02 -1.45
N VAL A 43 3.30 5.20 -2.70
CA VAL A 43 3.85 4.49 -3.86
C VAL A 43 4.87 5.39 -4.54
N LEU A 44 6.13 4.94 -4.60
CA LEU A 44 7.16 5.57 -5.41
C LEU A 44 7.01 5.08 -6.85
N LYS A 45 7.03 6.02 -7.80
CA LYS A 45 6.99 5.74 -9.24
C LYS A 45 8.27 6.26 -9.89
N ALA A 46 9.05 5.39 -10.52
CA ALA A 46 10.30 5.76 -11.18
C ALA A 46 10.64 4.78 -12.32
N LEU A 47 11.11 5.30 -13.46
CA LEU A 47 11.58 4.50 -14.60
C LEU A 47 10.57 3.43 -15.10
N GLY A 48 9.26 3.67 -14.93
CA GLY A 48 8.22 2.71 -15.31
C GLY A 48 7.93 1.65 -14.26
N GLU A 49 8.60 1.69 -13.11
CA GLU A 49 8.36 0.81 -11.96
C GLU A 49 7.62 1.55 -10.86
N GLU A 50 6.79 0.80 -10.11
CA GLU A 50 6.07 1.31 -8.95
C GLU A 50 6.26 0.40 -7.73
N GLN A 51 6.50 1.00 -6.56
CA GLN A 51 6.71 0.25 -5.32
C GLN A 51 6.16 0.99 -4.10
N ILE A 52 5.55 0.24 -3.17
CA ILE A 52 5.14 0.77 -1.86
C ILE A 52 6.39 0.99 -1.01
N MET A 53 6.65 2.24 -0.64
CA MET A 53 7.82 2.63 0.15
C MET A 53 7.47 2.92 1.61
N ALA A 54 6.25 3.41 1.87
CA ALA A 54 5.81 3.78 3.22
C ALA A 54 4.29 3.61 3.36
N PHE A 55 3.82 3.62 4.61
CA PHE A 55 2.40 3.67 4.91
C PHE A 55 2.15 4.51 6.17
N LYS A 56 0.93 5.02 6.29
CA LYS A 56 0.42 5.74 7.45
C LYS A 56 -0.97 5.21 7.80
N VAL A 57 -1.16 4.89 9.08
CA VAL A 57 -2.48 4.62 9.64
C VAL A 57 -3.19 5.96 9.88
N ILE A 58 -4.42 6.06 9.42
CA ILE A 58 -5.31 7.20 9.60
C ILE A 58 -6.44 6.73 10.51
N ASP A 59 -6.43 7.26 11.73
CA ASP A 59 -7.51 7.17 12.71
C ASP A 59 -8.63 8.17 12.38
#